data_AF-H6BDC6-F1
#
_entry.id   AF-H6BDC6-F1
#
_cell.length_a   1.000
_cell.length_b   1.000
_cell.length_c   1.000
_cell.angle_alpha   90.00
_cell.angle_beta   90.00
_cell.angle_gamma   90.00
#
_symmetry.space_group_name_H-M   'P 1'
#
loop_
_entity.id
_entity.type
_entity.pdbx_description
1 polymer ?
#
loop_
_entity_poly.entity_id
_entity_poly.type
_entity_poly.pdbx_seq_one_letter_code
_entity_poly.pdbx_strand_id
1 'polypeptide(L)'
;CPLGVLLIIFESRPDALVQIAALAIRSGNGLLLKGGKEAMRSNTILHKVITSVIPDAVGKKLIGLVKSKDEIADLLKLDDVIDLVIPRGSNRLVSQIKAATKIPVLGHADGICHVYIDKSADMEMAKRIVLDAKVDYPAACNAMETLLVHKDLNKTEGLDDLLMELANEGVVIYGGPVAHDTLKVPKVDSFHHEYSSMACTLEFVDDV
;
A
#
# COMPACT_ATOMS: atom_id res chain seq x y z
N CYS A 1 -6.85 -27.01 -1.90
CA CYS A 1 -5.53 -27.32 -2.48
C CYS A 1 -4.65 -26.07 -2.32
N PRO A 2 -3.36 -26.18 -1.97
CA PRO A 2 -2.41 -25.06 -2.10
C PRO A 2 -2.38 -24.56 -3.55
N LEU A 3 -1.95 -23.32 -3.76
CA LEU A 3 -1.74 -22.80 -5.13
C LEU A 3 -0.56 -23.51 -5.79
N GLY A 4 0.54 -23.69 -5.05
CA GLY A 4 1.77 -24.32 -5.52
C GLY A 4 2.99 -23.56 -5.02
N VAL A 5 3.75 -22.94 -5.92
CA VAL A 5 4.95 -22.16 -5.62
C VAL A 5 4.69 -20.65 -5.77
N LEU A 6 4.95 -19.92 -4.69
CA LEU A 6 4.81 -18.47 -4.64
C LEU A 6 6.18 -17.80 -4.81
N LEU A 7 6.26 -16.80 -5.68
CA LEU A 7 7.40 -15.88 -5.76
C LEU A 7 7.02 -14.54 -5.13
N ILE A 8 7.64 -14.19 -4.01
CA ILE A 8 7.30 -12.97 -3.29
C ILE A 8 8.50 -12.02 -3.28
N ILE A 9 8.31 -10.88 -3.95
CA ILE A 9 9.35 -9.87 -4.15
C ILE A 9 8.98 -8.65 -3.32
N PHE A 10 9.81 -8.29 -2.34
CA PHE A 10 9.50 -7.22 -1.40
C PHE A 10 10.70 -6.30 -1.15
N GLU A 11 10.43 -5.05 -0.80
CA GLU A 11 11.45 -4.04 -0.53
C GLU A 11 11.99 -4.14 0.91
N SER A 12 12.48 -3.04 1.50
CA SER A 12 13.22 -2.99 2.78
C SER A 12 12.36 -3.25 4.03
N ARG A 13 11.61 -4.35 4.08
CA ARG A 13 10.71 -4.75 5.18
C ARG A 13 11.02 -6.18 5.63
N PRO A 14 12.02 -6.39 6.52
CA PRO A 14 12.41 -7.74 6.96
C PRO A 14 11.35 -8.44 7.81
N ASP A 15 10.48 -7.69 8.48
CA ASP A 15 9.29 -8.18 9.16
C ASP A 15 8.32 -8.89 8.21
N ALA A 16 8.16 -8.38 6.98
CA ALA A 16 7.32 -8.99 5.97
C ALA A 16 7.77 -10.41 5.62
N LEU A 17 9.08 -10.69 5.63
CA LEU A 17 9.61 -12.04 5.37
C LEU A 17 8.98 -13.08 6.29
N VAL A 18 8.91 -12.78 7.59
CA VAL A 18 8.38 -13.70 8.60
C VAL A 18 6.89 -13.94 8.39
N GLN A 19 6.14 -12.86 8.14
CA GLN A 19 4.69 -12.93 7.87
C GLN A 19 4.40 -13.76 6.62
N ILE A 20 5.13 -13.49 5.53
CA ILE A 20 5.01 -14.21 4.26
C ILE A 20 5.32 -15.70 4.44
N ALA A 21 6.44 -16.03 5.10
CA ALA A 21 6.83 -17.40 5.34
C ALA A 21 5.79 -18.16 6.16
N ALA A 22 5.27 -17.55 7.24
CA ALA A 22 4.23 -18.16 8.07
C ALA A 22 2.96 -18.45 7.27
N LEU A 23 2.49 -17.51 6.44
CA LEU A 23 1.32 -17.69 5.59
C LEU A 23 1.54 -18.77 4.53
N ALA A 24 2.70 -18.80 3.86
CA ALA A 24 3.03 -19.83 2.88
C ALA A 24 3.06 -21.24 3.48
N ILE A 25 3.73 -21.40 4.64
CA ILE A 25 3.75 -22.68 5.37
C ILE A 25 2.32 -23.09 5.76
N ARG A 26 1.54 -22.17 6.35
CA ARG A 26 0.18 -22.47 6.81
C ARG A 26 -0.75 -22.86 5.68
N SER A 27 -0.56 -22.29 4.50
CA SER A 27 -1.35 -22.58 3.30
C SER A 27 -0.82 -23.76 2.47
N GLY A 28 0.31 -24.36 2.86
CA GLY A 28 0.92 -25.50 2.19
C GLY A 28 1.60 -25.17 0.87
N ASN A 29 2.01 -23.91 0.67
CA ASN A 29 2.68 -23.45 -0.55
C ASN A 29 4.21 -23.51 -0.41
N GLY A 30 4.89 -23.82 -1.51
CA GLY A 30 6.31 -23.54 -1.67
C GLY A 30 6.55 -22.05 -1.82
N LEU A 31 7.73 -21.57 -1.41
CA LEU A 31 7.99 -20.14 -1.36
C LEU A 31 9.40 -19.78 -1.83
N LEU A 32 9.48 -18.84 -2.77
CA LEU A 32 10.69 -18.13 -3.17
C LEU A 32 10.58 -16.68 -2.70
N LEU A 33 11.53 -16.25 -1.85
CA LEU A 33 11.59 -14.91 -1.30
C LEU A 33 12.68 -14.11 -1.98
N LYS A 34 12.35 -12.89 -2.39
CA LYS A 34 13.33 -11.91 -2.83
C LYS A 34 13.12 -10.59 -2.10
N GLY A 35 13.95 -10.34 -1.10
CA GLY A 35 13.97 -9.06 -0.38
C GLY A 35 14.83 -8.00 -1.06
N GLY A 36 14.68 -6.75 -0.61
CA GLY A 36 15.56 -5.64 -0.97
C GLY A 36 17.01 -5.87 -0.54
N LYS A 37 17.97 -5.29 -1.28
CA LYS A 37 19.41 -5.40 -0.97
C LYS A 37 19.74 -4.83 0.41
N GLU A 38 19.08 -3.74 0.79
CA GLU A 38 19.28 -3.05 2.07
C GLU A 38 18.95 -3.95 3.29
N ALA A 39 18.02 -4.90 3.14
CA ALA A 39 17.60 -5.82 4.20
C ALA A 39 18.27 -7.20 4.11
N MET A 40 19.29 -7.39 3.26
CA MET A 40 19.85 -8.72 2.96
C MET A 40 20.37 -9.47 4.20
N ARG A 41 21.06 -8.77 5.12
CA ARG A 41 21.60 -9.38 6.34
C ARG A 41 20.48 -9.86 7.26
N SER A 42 19.49 -9.01 7.51
CA SER A 42 18.30 -9.34 8.31
C SER A 42 17.53 -10.50 7.70
N ASN A 43 17.25 -10.43 6.39
CA ASN A 43 16.53 -11.48 5.67
C ASN A 43 17.27 -12.83 5.72
N THR A 44 18.59 -12.83 5.63
CA THR A 44 19.40 -14.06 5.70
C THR A 44 19.30 -14.72 7.08
N ILE A 45 19.35 -13.94 8.16
CA ILE A 45 19.24 -14.48 9.52
C ILE A 45 17.82 -14.99 9.77
N LEU A 46 16.79 -14.22 9.40
CA LEU A 46 15.39 -14.63 9.56
C LEU A 46 15.08 -15.90 8.76
N HIS A 47 15.52 -15.98 7.51
CA HIS A 47 15.39 -17.17 6.68
C HIS A 47 16.09 -18.38 7.31
N LYS A 48 17.30 -18.21 7.84
CA LYS A 48 18.03 -19.27 8.54
C LYS A 48 17.27 -19.79 9.76
N VAL A 49 16.73 -18.89 10.59
CA VAL A 49 15.95 -19.27 11.77
C VAL A 49 14.70 -20.06 11.35
N ILE A 50 13.93 -19.54 10.40
CA ILE A 50 12.71 -20.19 9.91
C ILE A 50 13.02 -21.57 9.33
N THR A 51 14.02 -21.68 8.45
CA THR A 51 14.37 -22.96 7.82
C THR A 51 15.00 -23.96 8.78
N SER A 52 15.61 -23.50 9.89
CA SER A 52 16.18 -24.40 10.92
C SER A 52 15.12 -25.20 11.69
N VAL A 53 13.87 -24.74 11.73
CA VAL A 53 12.77 -25.40 12.44
C VAL A 53 11.82 -26.17 11.51
N ILE A 54 12.06 -26.16 10.19
CA ILE A 54 11.29 -26.95 9.24
C ILE A 54 11.62 -28.44 9.41
N PRO A 55 10.63 -29.32 9.64
CA PRO A 55 10.87 -30.75 9.78
C PRO A 55 11.51 -31.36 8.53
N ASP A 56 12.41 -32.33 8.70
CA ASP A 56 13.09 -32.99 7.58
C ASP A 56 12.12 -33.67 6.59
N ALA A 57 10.96 -34.14 7.07
CA ALA A 57 9.91 -34.73 6.25
C ALA A 57 9.27 -33.75 5.24
N VAL A 58 9.32 -32.44 5.51
CA VAL A 58 8.83 -31.38 4.61
C VAL A 58 9.95 -30.91 3.67
N GLY A 59 11.19 -30.96 4.14
CA GLY A 59 12.38 -30.61 3.38
C GLY A 59 12.79 -29.15 3.53
N LYS A 60 14.10 -28.94 3.72
CA LYS A 60 14.71 -27.62 3.96
C LYS A 60 14.62 -26.65 2.78
N LYS A 61 14.17 -27.14 1.61
CA LYS A 61 14.02 -26.37 0.38
C LYS A 61 12.61 -25.77 0.20
N LEU A 62 11.70 -25.97 1.15
CA LEU A 62 10.34 -25.39 1.11
C LEU A 62 10.37 -23.87 0.90
N ILE A 63 11.33 -23.19 1.55
CA ILE A 63 11.50 -21.74 1.47
C ILE A 63 12.90 -21.43 0.92
N GLY A 64 12.95 -20.88 -0.29
CA GLY A 64 14.16 -20.36 -0.92
C GLY A 64 14.33 -18.86 -0.72
N LEU A 65 15.57 -18.40 -0.49
CA LEU A 65 15.92 -16.98 -0.45
C LEU A 65 16.80 -16.63 -1.66
N VAL A 66 16.23 -15.87 -2.58
CA VAL A 66 16.89 -15.36 -3.80
C VAL A 66 17.79 -14.18 -3.42
N LYS A 67 19.08 -14.25 -3.75
CA LYS A 67 20.07 -13.24 -3.33
C LYS A 67 20.43 -12.26 -4.45
N SER A 68 20.50 -12.73 -5.69
CA SER A 68 20.84 -11.88 -6.83
C SER A 68 19.63 -11.11 -7.36
N LYS A 69 19.86 -9.93 -7.94
CA LYS A 69 18.82 -9.22 -8.71
C LYS A 69 18.60 -9.87 -10.07
N ASP A 70 19.66 -10.39 -10.69
CA ASP A 70 19.62 -10.92 -12.05
C ASP A 70 18.76 -12.19 -12.14
N GLU A 71 18.72 -12.96 -11.04
CA GLU A 71 17.86 -14.14 -10.89
C GLU A 71 16.36 -13.82 -10.98
N ILE A 72 15.93 -12.58 -10.69
CA ILE A 72 14.49 -12.22 -10.75
C ILE A 72 13.96 -12.33 -12.17
N ALA A 73 14.71 -11.83 -13.15
CA ALA A 73 14.25 -11.80 -14.54
C ALA A 73 14.05 -13.21 -15.09
N ASP A 74 14.87 -14.17 -14.65
CA ASP A 74 14.74 -15.56 -15.07
C ASP A 74 13.62 -16.27 -14.31
N LEU A 75 13.46 -16.02 -13.01
CA LEU A 75 12.33 -16.54 -12.24
C LEU A 75 10.98 -16.08 -12.80
N LEU A 76 10.87 -14.82 -13.25
CA LEU A 76 9.65 -14.28 -13.84
C LEU A 76 9.28 -14.91 -15.19
N LYS A 77 10.14 -15.74 -15.79
CA LYS A 77 9.85 -16.50 -17.02
C LYS A 77 9.37 -17.93 -16.75
N LEU A 78 9.39 -18.38 -15.49
CA LEU A 78 9.04 -19.75 -15.11
C LEU A 78 7.53 -19.88 -14.83
N ASP A 79 6.70 -19.56 -15.84
CA ASP A 79 5.23 -19.69 -15.75
C ASP A 79 4.72 -21.13 -15.77
N ASP A 80 5.62 -22.09 -15.93
CA ASP A 80 5.40 -23.54 -15.78
C ASP A 80 5.74 -24.08 -14.38
N VAL A 81 6.41 -23.28 -13.53
CA VAL A 81 6.87 -23.69 -12.19
C VAL A 81 6.35 -22.80 -11.07
N ILE A 82 6.16 -21.50 -11.33
CA ILE A 82 5.71 -20.52 -10.34
C ILE A 82 4.25 -20.19 -10.61
N ASP A 83 3.40 -20.43 -9.62
CA ASP A 83 1.95 -20.30 -9.75
C ASP A 83 1.45 -18.88 -9.47
N LEU A 84 2.18 -18.11 -8.66
CA LEU A 84 1.80 -16.73 -8.30
C LEU A 84 3.00 -15.86 -7.93
N VAL A 85 3.03 -14.64 -8.45
CA VAL A 85 3.96 -13.59 -8.01
C VAL A 85 3.24 -12.56 -7.14
N ILE A 86 3.82 -12.21 -5.99
CA ILE A 86 3.30 -11.16 -5.11
C ILE A 86 4.38 -10.08 -4.92
N PRO A 87 4.29 -8.94 -5.65
CA PRO A 87 5.12 -7.78 -5.38
C PRO A 87 4.63 -7.00 -4.15
N ARG A 88 5.53 -6.66 -3.24
CA ARG A 88 5.27 -5.85 -2.03
C ARG A 88 6.25 -4.69 -1.95
N GLY A 89 5.88 -3.56 -2.51
CA GLY A 89 6.72 -2.37 -2.57
C GLY A 89 6.04 -1.27 -3.38
N SER A 90 6.85 -0.39 -3.97
CA SER A 90 6.36 0.72 -4.78
C SER A 90 5.47 0.31 -5.96
N ASN A 91 4.58 1.23 -6.38
CA ASN A 91 3.74 1.07 -7.58
C ASN A 91 4.59 0.76 -8.83
N ARG A 92 5.78 1.36 -8.92
CA ARG A 92 6.76 1.07 -9.97
C ARG A 92 7.18 -0.40 -9.97
N LEU A 93 7.51 -0.98 -8.81
CA LEU A 93 7.88 -2.40 -8.70
C LEU A 93 6.73 -3.30 -9.15
N VAL A 94 5.51 -3.03 -8.68
CA VAL A 94 4.31 -3.81 -9.04
C VAL A 94 4.08 -3.77 -10.55
N SER A 95 4.07 -2.59 -11.15
CA SER A 95 3.85 -2.40 -12.58
C SER A 95 4.96 -3.03 -13.43
N GLN A 96 6.22 -2.92 -13.00
CA GLN A 96 7.34 -3.57 -13.70
C GLN A 96 7.21 -5.10 -13.68
N ILE A 97 6.84 -5.69 -12.55
CA ILE A 97 6.64 -7.15 -12.46
C ILE A 97 5.46 -7.58 -13.32
N LYS A 98 4.32 -6.89 -13.24
CA LYS A 98 3.14 -7.17 -14.08
C LYS A 98 3.48 -7.15 -15.58
N ALA A 99 4.34 -6.23 -16.01
CA ALA A 99 4.76 -6.13 -17.41
C ALA A 99 5.81 -7.20 -17.82
N ALA A 100 6.54 -7.77 -16.87
CA ALA A 100 7.69 -8.62 -17.13
C ALA A 100 7.40 -10.14 -17.07
N THR A 101 6.20 -10.55 -16.67
CA THR A 101 5.85 -11.97 -16.47
C THR A 101 4.49 -12.34 -17.03
N LYS A 102 4.33 -13.63 -17.36
CA LYS A 102 3.03 -14.26 -17.65
C LYS A 102 2.42 -14.94 -16.42
N ILE A 103 3.21 -15.12 -15.36
CA ILE A 103 2.73 -15.69 -14.09
C ILE A 103 1.64 -14.77 -13.53
N PRO A 104 0.54 -15.29 -12.97
CA PRO A 104 -0.44 -14.46 -12.28
C PRO A 104 0.22 -13.56 -11.23
N VAL A 105 -0.15 -12.28 -11.19
CA VAL A 105 0.42 -11.30 -10.26
C VAL A 105 -0.66 -10.77 -9.32
N LEU A 106 -0.47 -10.95 -8.02
CA LEU A 106 -1.35 -10.41 -6.98
C LEU A 106 -0.71 -9.17 -6.33
N GLY A 107 -1.23 -7.99 -6.67
CA GLY A 107 -0.81 -6.71 -6.09
C GLY A 107 -1.61 -5.54 -6.66
N HIS A 108 -1.81 -4.50 -5.85
CA HIS A 108 -2.41 -3.23 -6.28
C HIS A 108 -1.30 -2.25 -6.68
N ALA A 109 -1.59 -1.40 -7.66
CA ALA A 109 -0.63 -0.46 -8.22
C ALA A 109 -0.96 1.00 -7.91
N ASP A 110 -2.09 1.27 -7.25
CA ASP A 110 -2.55 2.60 -6.87
C ASP A 110 -3.13 2.57 -5.45
N GLY A 111 -2.88 3.63 -4.68
CA GLY A 111 -3.34 3.82 -3.30
C GLY A 111 -4.24 5.04 -3.09
N ILE A 112 -5.07 5.41 -4.08
CA ILE A 112 -5.87 6.65 -4.04
C ILE A 112 -7.16 6.42 -3.24
N CYS A 113 -7.10 6.63 -1.94
CA CYS A 113 -8.24 6.46 -1.04
C CYS A 113 -9.01 7.76 -0.83
N HIS A 114 -10.33 7.63 -0.73
CA HIS A 114 -11.24 8.75 -0.54
C HIS A 114 -11.96 8.64 0.81
N VAL A 115 -12.14 9.76 1.49
CA VAL A 115 -13.09 9.89 2.61
C VAL A 115 -14.20 10.84 2.16
N TYR A 116 -15.45 10.45 2.37
CA TYR A 116 -16.61 11.29 2.07
C TYR A 116 -17.32 11.71 3.37
N ILE A 117 -17.53 13.01 3.54
CA ILE A 117 -18.31 13.58 4.64
C ILE A 117 -19.68 13.99 4.11
N ASP A 118 -20.71 13.22 4.48
CA ASP A 118 -22.11 13.52 4.17
C ASP A 118 -22.63 14.70 5.02
N LYS A 119 -23.66 15.40 4.52
CA LYS A 119 -24.34 16.49 5.25
C LYS A 119 -24.90 16.09 6.62
N SER A 120 -25.18 14.81 6.85
CA SER A 120 -25.69 14.27 8.11
C SER A 120 -24.60 13.69 9.02
N ALA A 121 -23.32 13.80 8.64
CA ALA A 121 -22.22 13.26 9.41
C ALA A 121 -22.08 13.96 10.78
N ASP A 122 -21.78 13.16 11.81
CA ASP A 122 -21.26 13.67 13.07
C ASP A 122 -19.86 14.25 12.83
N MET A 123 -19.71 15.56 12.97
CA MET A 123 -18.46 16.25 12.65
C MET A 123 -17.30 15.89 13.58
N GLU A 124 -17.57 15.54 14.85
CA GLU A 124 -16.51 15.11 15.78
C GLU A 124 -16.01 13.69 15.44
N MET A 125 -16.90 12.84 14.91
CA MET A 125 -16.49 11.56 14.34
C MET A 125 -15.72 11.77 13.02
N ALA A 126 -16.22 12.63 12.14
CA ALA A 126 -15.60 12.91 10.84
C ALA A 126 -14.16 13.44 11.01
N LYS A 127 -13.95 14.38 11.94
CA LYS A 127 -12.62 14.92 12.26
C LYS A 127 -11.62 13.83 12.63
N ARG A 128 -11.99 12.96 13.59
CA ARG A 128 -11.13 11.85 14.03
C ARG A 128 -10.78 10.89 12.90
N ILE A 129 -11.76 10.54 12.05
CA ILE A 129 -11.55 9.63 10.92
C ILE A 129 -10.63 10.26 9.88
N VAL A 130 -10.84 11.51 9.51
CA VAL A 130 -10.05 12.20 8.48
C VAL A 130 -8.60 12.39 8.93
N LEU A 131 -8.39 12.77 10.19
CA LEU A 131 -7.05 12.90 10.77
C LEU A 131 -6.33 11.55 10.80
N ASP A 132 -6.95 10.50 11.33
CA ASP A 132 -6.38 9.16 11.36
C ASP A 132 -6.02 8.69 9.94
N ALA A 133 -6.96 8.83 9.00
CA ALA A 133 -6.78 8.38 7.63
C ALA A 133 -5.65 9.11 6.88
N LYS A 134 -5.30 10.35 7.23
CA LYS A 134 -4.22 11.09 6.55
C LYS A 134 -2.90 11.08 7.32
N VAL A 135 -2.94 11.23 8.64
CA VAL A 135 -1.79 11.62 9.47
C VAL A 135 -1.09 10.41 10.11
N ASP A 136 -1.80 9.30 10.38
CA ASP A 136 -1.22 8.13 11.07
C ASP A 136 0.00 7.56 10.31
N TYR A 137 -0.18 7.24 9.03
CA TYR A 137 0.91 6.81 8.16
C TYR A 137 0.71 7.33 6.72
N PRO A 138 1.12 8.58 6.41
CA PRO A 138 0.80 9.24 5.14
C PRO A 138 1.36 8.55 3.90
N ALA A 139 2.41 7.74 4.05
CA ALA A 139 3.04 6.98 2.97
C ALA A 139 2.42 5.58 2.77
N ALA A 140 1.39 5.22 3.54
CA ALA A 140 0.65 3.98 3.36
C ALA A 140 -0.28 4.10 2.15
N CYS A 141 -0.47 2.99 1.42
CA CYS A 141 -1.34 2.94 0.25
C CYS A 141 -2.85 3.03 0.58
N ASN A 142 -3.20 3.03 1.87
CA ASN A 142 -4.56 3.22 2.36
C ASN A 142 -4.77 4.59 3.00
N ALA A 143 -3.76 5.46 3.01
CA ALA A 143 -3.91 6.82 3.49
C ALA A 143 -4.91 7.58 2.62
N MET A 144 -5.72 8.45 3.22
CA MET A 144 -6.63 9.31 2.48
C MET A 144 -5.83 10.24 1.55
N GLU A 145 -6.15 10.23 0.27
CA GLU A 145 -5.56 11.13 -0.71
C GLU A 145 -6.56 12.21 -1.16
N THR A 146 -7.87 11.92 -1.09
CA THR A 146 -8.94 12.86 -1.42
C THR A 146 -10.02 12.90 -0.33
N LEU A 147 -10.32 14.09 0.16
CA LEU A 147 -11.44 14.39 1.04
C LEU A 147 -12.59 14.97 0.21
N LEU A 148 -13.69 14.24 0.12
CA LEU A 148 -14.93 14.70 -0.50
C LEU A 148 -15.88 15.20 0.58
N VAL A 149 -16.43 16.39 0.40
CA VAL A 149 -17.30 17.03 1.40
C VAL A 149 -18.62 17.40 0.74
N HIS A 150 -19.75 17.00 1.34
CA HIS A 150 -21.06 17.42 0.86
C HIS A 150 -21.17 18.96 0.87
N LYS A 151 -21.64 19.56 -0.23
CA LYS A 151 -21.67 21.03 -0.44
C LYS A 151 -22.32 21.84 0.69
N ASP A 152 -23.33 21.27 1.35
CA ASP A 152 -24.05 21.91 2.46
C ASP A 152 -23.14 22.17 3.69
N LEU A 153 -21.98 21.51 3.77
CA LEU A 153 -21.01 21.71 4.84
C LEU A 153 -19.97 22.81 4.56
N ASN A 154 -19.94 23.39 3.35
CA ASN A 154 -18.93 24.35 2.87
C ASN A 154 -18.79 25.64 3.72
N LYS A 155 -19.73 25.91 4.62
CA LYS A 155 -19.71 27.09 5.50
C LYS A 155 -20.07 26.74 6.95
N THR A 156 -19.71 25.54 7.36
CA THR A 156 -19.97 25.05 8.73
C THR A 156 -18.73 25.19 9.58
N GLU A 157 -18.89 25.61 10.83
CA GLU A 157 -17.79 25.71 11.80
C GLU A 157 -17.07 24.35 11.95
N GLY A 158 -17.81 23.24 11.89
CA GLY A 158 -17.22 21.90 11.97
C GLY A 158 -16.28 21.56 10.82
N LEU A 159 -16.52 22.07 9.61
CA LEU A 159 -15.60 21.90 8.49
C LEU A 159 -14.39 22.83 8.67
N ASP A 160 -14.61 24.08 9.05
CA ASP A 160 -13.51 25.04 9.27
C ASP A 160 -12.53 24.52 10.32
N ASP A 161 -13.03 23.99 11.43
CA ASP A 161 -12.23 23.33 12.47
C ASP A 161 -11.40 22.16 11.92
N LEU A 162 -12.01 21.28 11.12
CA LEU A 162 -11.32 20.14 10.51
C LEU A 162 -10.16 20.60 9.60
N LEU A 163 -10.39 21.63 8.78
CA LEU A 163 -9.35 22.17 7.91
C LEU A 163 -8.21 22.83 8.71
N MET A 164 -8.54 23.49 9.82
CA MET A 164 -7.53 24.04 10.73
C MET A 164 -6.73 22.93 11.41
N GLU A 165 -7.36 21.86 11.88
CA GLU A 165 -6.67 20.70 12.48
C GLU A 165 -5.72 20.03 11.48
N LEU A 166 -6.17 19.79 10.24
CA LEU A 166 -5.31 19.26 9.17
C LEU A 166 -4.11 20.17 8.90
N ALA A 167 -4.32 21.49 8.83
CA ALA A 167 -3.24 22.46 8.64
C ALA A 167 -2.26 22.48 9.83
N ASN A 168 -2.75 22.33 11.06
CA ASN A 168 -1.92 22.27 12.28
C ASN A 168 -1.04 21.01 12.31
N GLU A 169 -1.53 19.88 11.81
CA GLU A 169 -0.73 18.66 11.60
C GLU A 169 0.26 18.78 10.43
N GLY A 170 0.17 19.85 9.64
CA GLY A 170 1.07 20.13 8.51
C GLY A 170 0.60 19.54 7.19
N VAL A 171 -0.68 19.19 7.05
CA VAL A 171 -1.26 18.69 5.81
C VAL A 171 -1.46 19.83 4.82
N VAL A 172 -0.88 19.70 3.62
CA VAL A 172 -1.11 20.62 2.50
C VAL A 172 -2.39 20.24 1.76
N ILE A 173 -3.37 21.15 1.76
CA ILE A 173 -4.65 20.94 1.10
C ILE A 173 -4.62 21.53 -0.31
N TYR A 174 -4.91 20.70 -1.30
CA TYR A 174 -5.14 21.10 -2.69
C TYR A 174 -6.64 21.08 -2.99
N GLY A 175 -7.16 22.13 -3.61
CA GLY A 175 -8.58 22.19 -3.97
C GLY A 175 -8.82 21.60 -5.35
N GLY A 176 -9.87 20.79 -5.48
CA GLY A 176 -10.54 20.59 -6.76
C GLY A 176 -11.18 21.90 -7.28
N PRO A 177 -11.77 21.93 -8.49
CA PRO A 177 -12.43 23.11 -9.04
C PRO A 177 -13.27 23.94 -8.06
N VAL A 178 -14.19 23.33 -7.30
CA VAL A 178 -15.12 24.11 -6.44
C VAL A 178 -14.43 24.54 -5.14
N ALA A 179 -13.64 23.64 -4.55
CA ALA A 179 -12.86 23.93 -3.36
C ALA A 179 -11.80 25.01 -3.59
N HIS A 180 -11.11 25.00 -4.74
CA HIS A 180 -10.17 26.05 -5.13
C HIS A 180 -10.85 27.42 -5.16
N ASP A 181 -12.01 27.50 -5.82
CA ASP A 181 -12.73 28.75 -5.97
C ASP A 181 -13.28 29.26 -4.63
N THR A 182 -13.67 28.34 -3.74
CA THR A 182 -14.28 28.69 -2.45
C THR A 182 -13.23 28.99 -1.37
N LEU A 183 -12.24 28.14 -1.20
CA LEU A 183 -11.25 28.20 -0.12
C LEU A 183 -9.95 28.91 -0.52
N LYS A 184 -9.76 29.22 -1.81
CA LYS A 184 -8.54 29.86 -2.36
C LYS A 184 -7.25 29.08 -2.10
N VAL A 185 -7.34 27.75 -1.96
CA VAL A 185 -6.22 26.82 -1.84
C VAL A 185 -5.60 26.50 -3.22
N PRO A 186 -4.35 26.01 -3.32
CA PRO A 186 -3.76 25.61 -4.60
C PRO A 186 -4.63 24.59 -5.34
N LYS A 187 -4.79 24.77 -6.65
CA LYS A 187 -5.61 23.86 -7.46
C LYS A 187 -4.87 22.54 -7.72
N VAL A 188 -5.58 21.42 -7.64
CA VAL A 188 -5.05 20.12 -8.05
C VAL A 188 -5.10 19.95 -9.58
N ASP A 189 -4.07 19.32 -10.14
CA ASP A 189 -4.01 19.02 -11.58
C ASP A 189 -4.87 17.81 -11.97
N SER A 190 -5.03 16.84 -11.05
CA SER A 190 -5.76 15.59 -11.27
C SER A 190 -6.28 15.03 -9.94
N PHE A 191 -7.52 14.55 -9.93
CA PHE A 191 -8.06 13.75 -8.83
C PHE A 191 -7.42 12.35 -8.75
N HIS A 192 -6.76 11.91 -9.81
CA HIS A 192 -5.99 10.66 -9.83
C HIS A 192 -4.54 10.93 -9.41
N HIS A 193 -4.34 11.42 -8.19
CA HIS A 193 -3.02 11.68 -7.62
C HIS A 193 -2.87 11.05 -6.23
N GLU A 194 -1.84 10.23 -6.04
CA GLU A 194 -1.44 9.65 -4.76
C GLU A 194 -0.28 10.50 -4.22
N TYR A 195 -0.50 11.25 -3.14
CA TYR A 195 0.52 12.13 -2.57
C TYR A 195 1.55 11.36 -1.75
N SER A 196 1.14 10.26 -1.10
CA SER A 196 1.97 9.46 -0.17
C SER A 196 2.74 10.31 0.86
N SER A 197 2.16 11.44 1.26
CA SER A 197 2.78 12.46 2.10
C SER A 197 1.70 13.27 2.85
N MET A 198 2.12 14.26 3.63
CA MET A 198 1.25 15.19 4.35
C MET A 198 0.57 16.18 3.37
N ALA A 199 -0.20 15.65 2.44
CA ALA A 199 -0.99 16.39 1.47
C ALA A 199 -2.23 15.59 1.09
N CYS A 200 -3.31 16.30 0.73
CA CYS A 200 -4.53 15.71 0.19
C CYS A 200 -5.25 16.69 -0.75
N THR A 201 -6.12 16.13 -1.59
CA THR A 201 -7.12 16.91 -2.34
C THR A 201 -8.37 17.09 -1.49
N LEU A 202 -9.00 18.26 -1.54
CA LEU A 202 -10.34 18.53 -1.02
C LEU A 202 -11.25 18.94 -2.17
N GLU A 203 -12.45 18.38 -2.23
CA GLU A 203 -13.48 18.83 -3.16
C GLU A 203 -14.89 18.78 -2.56
N PHE A 204 -15.72 19.76 -2.95
CA PHE A 204 -17.14 19.79 -2.61
C PHE A 204 -17.97 19.04 -3.65
N VAL A 205 -18.86 18.17 -3.18
CA VAL A 205 -19.73 17.35 -4.04
C VAL A 205 -21.20 17.49 -3.66
N ASP A 206 -22.09 17.25 -4.61
CA ASP A 206 -23.54 17.35 -4.40
C ASP A 206 -24.08 16.20 -3.54
N ASP A 207 -23.68 14.97 -3.86
CA ASP A 207 -24.05 13.70 -3.23
C ASP A 207 -23.11 12.58 -3.75
N VAL A 208 -23.29 11.34 -3.29
CA VAL A 208 -22.60 10.13 -3.81
C VAL A 208 -23.40 9.44 -4.91
#